data_AF-A0A538SA82-F1
#
_entry.id   AF-A0A538SA82-F1
#
_cell.length_a   1.000
_cell.length_b   1.000
_cell.length_c   1.000
_cell.angle_alpha   90.00
_cell.angle_beta   90.00
_cell.angle_gamma   90.00
#
_symmetry.space_group_name_H-M   'P 1'
#
loop_
_entity.id
_entity.type
_entity.pdbx_description
1 polymer ?
#
loop_
_entity_poly.entity_id
_entity_poly.type
_entity_poly.pdbx_seq_one_letter_code
_entity_poly.pdbx_strand_id
1 'polypeptide(L)'
;MTIGRDAHQAEIEVFMQRKFVLFRWPIVLLLALAGVMAACSKSDKGTNPMPTTEPFESGDLASNAAKTFVHIFNTSGSFGYRCRHHSSMTGTIVVTAGAGDSVVVSIGDLFFNPSSATIKPGGYARWITGTTTLHTVTRP
;
A
#
# COMPACT_ATOMS: atom_id res chain seq x y z
N MET A 1 -33.16 -43.84 -11.49
CA MET A 1 -32.94 -42.62 -12.28
C MET A 1 -32.42 -41.57 -11.34
N THR A 2 -31.10 -41.42 -11.29
CA THR A 2 -30.41 -40.55 -10.33
C THR A 2 -29.18 -40.00 -11.05
N ILE A 3 -29.33 -38.85 -11.70
CA ILE A 3 -28.25 -38.10 -12.35
C ILE A 3 -28.37 -36.68 -11.83
N GLY A 4 -27.31 -36.15 -11.20
CA GLY A 4 -27.27 -34.73 -10.88
C GLY A 4 -26.45 -34.33 -9.66
N ARG A 5 -25.25 -34.89 -9.45
CA ARG A 5 -24.34 -34.34 -8.43
C ARG A 5 -22.85 -34.54 -8.65
N ASP A 6 -22.37 -34.67 -9.88
CA ASP A 6 -20.93 -34.94 -10.13
C ASP A 6 -20.31 -34.05 -11.24
N ALA A 7 -20.85 -32.86 -11.48
CA ALA A 7 -20.36 -31.97 -12.55
C ALA A 7 -19.91 -30.56 -12.08
N HIS A 8 -19.70 -30.34 -10.78
CA HIS A 8 -19.30 -29.02 -10.25
C HIS A 8 -18.06 -29.05 -9.33
N GLN A 9 -17.24 -30.10 -9.45
CA GLN A 9 -15.97 -30.26 -8.71
C GLN A 9 -14.74 -30.45 -9.61
N ALA A 10 -14.87 -30.37 -10.95
CA ALA A 10 -13.77 -30.68 -11.88
C ALA A 10 -13.11 -29.46 -12.57
N GLU A 11 -13.52 -28.22 -12.28
CA GLU A 11 -13.08 -27.03 -13.04
C GLU A 11 -12.20 -26.03 -12.26
N ILE A 12 -11.79 -26.33 -11.01
CA ILE A 12 -10.97 -25.40 -10.20
C ILE A 12 -9.50 -25.86 -10.04
N GLU A 13 -9.15 -27.11 -10.37
CA GLU A 13 -7.76 -27.61 -10.18
C GLU A 13 -6.84 -27.55 -11.42
N VAL A 14 -7.27 -26.95 -12.55
CA VAL A 14 -6.47 -26.98 -13.79
C VAL A 14 -5.57 -25.74 -13.99
N PHE A 15 -5.70 -24.65 -13.20
CA PHE A 15 -4.93 -23.41 -13.44
C PHE A 15 -3.82 -23.09 -12.44
N MET A 16 -3.64 -23.87 -11.35
CA MET A 16 -2.66 -23.55 -10.29
C MET A 16 -1.59 -24.62 -10.05
N GLN A 17 -1.28 -25.44 -11.06
CA GLN A 17 -0.20 -26.45 -10.98
C GLN A 17 0.73 -26.51 -12.20
N ARG A 18 0.52 -25.69 -13.23
CA ARG A 18 1.20 -25.84 -14.53
C ARG A 18 2.28 -24.82 -14.87
N LYS A 19 2.81 -24.13 -13.85
CA LYS A 19 4.01 -23.27 -13.99
C LYS A 19 5.12 -23.56 -12.97
N PHE A 20 4.95 -24.57 -12.11
CA PHE A 20 5.84 -24.86 -11.00
C PHE A 20 6.65 -26.16 -11.15
N VAL A 21 6.85 -26.69 -12.34
CA VAL A 21 7.83 -27.79 -12.50
C VAL A 21 8.33 -27.85 -13.94
N LEU A 22 9.33 -27.04 -14.28
CA LEU A 22 10.36 -27.30 -15.32
C LEU A 22 11.38 -26.13 -15.29
N PHE A 23 12.15 -26.01 -14.22
CA PHE A 23 13.43 -25.28 -14.28
C PHE A 23 14.46 -25.99 -13.40
N ARG A 24 14.89 -27.14 -13.91
CA ARG A 24 16.03 -27.91 -13.43
C ARG A 24 17.29 -27.18 -13.90
N TRP A 25 17.79 -26.22 -13.14
CA TRP A 25 19.11 -25.63 -13.36
C TRP A 25 20.11 -26.29 -12.41
N PRO A 26 21.07 -27.11 -12.89
CA PRO A 26 22.20 -27.52 -12.09
C PRO A 26 23.27 -26.42 -12.11
N ILE A 27 23.67 -26.01 -10.91
CA ILE A 27 25.03 -25.71 -10.43
C ILE A 27 25.97 -25.00 -11.42
N VAL A 28 26.29 -23.73 -11.12
CA VAL A 28 27.64 -23.21 -11.35
C VAL A 28 28.16 -22.62 -10.05
N LEU A 29 29.08 -23.36 -9.43
CA LEU A 29 29.92 -22.93 -8.33
C LEU A 29 31.14 -22.21 -8.94
N LEU A 30 31.26 -20.90 -8.76
CA LEU A 30 32.49 -20.16 -9.05
C LEU A 30 32.82 -19.21 -7.89
N LEU A 31 33.82 -19.62 -7.12
CA LEU A 31 34.60 -18.79 -6.20
C LEU A 31 35.53 -17.89 -7.02
N ALA A 32 35.44 -16.57 -6.85
CA ALA A 32 36.53 -15.64 -7.17
C ALA A 32 36.43 -14.33 -6.36
N LEU A 33 37.22 -14.30 -5.29
CA LEU A 33 38.09 -13.24 -4.76
C LEU A 33 37.77 -11.74 -4.99
N ALA A 34 37.60 -11.06 -3.84
CA ALA A 34 38.00 -9.70 -3.47
C ALA A 34 38.08 -8.58 -4.53
N GLY A 35 37.20 -7.59 -4.36
CA GLY A 35 37.38 -6.23 -4.86
C GLY A 35 36.88 -5.23 -3.82
N VAL A 36 37.80 -4.66 -3.04
CA VAL A 36 37.52 -3.62 -2.04
C VAL A 36 37.25 -2.33 -2.80
N MET A 37 35.98 -2.05 -3.10
CA MET A 37 35.61 -0.78 -3.72
C MET A 37 35.26 0.22 -2.62
N ALA A 38 36.14 1.22 -2.53
CA ALA A 38 36.11 2.39 -1.68
C ALA A 38 34.71 2.84 -1.29
N ALA A 39 34.48 2.91 0.03
CA ALA A 39 33.40 3.64 0.64
C ALA A 39 33.55 5.14 0.32
N CYS A 40 32.94 5.59 -0.76
CA CYS A 40 32.51 6.97 -0.88
C CYS A 40 31.18 7.09 -0.12
N SER A 41 31.26 7.27 1.19
CA SER A 41 30.14 7.88 1.93
C SER A 41 30.00 9.31 1.44
N LYS A 42 29.25 9.51 0.36
CA LYS A 42 28.66 10.81 0.08
C LYS A 42 27.47 10.91 1.02
N SER A 43 27.72 11.47 2.20
CA SER A 43 26.65 11.97 3.06
C SER A 43 26.03 13.15 2.33
N ASP A 44 25.03 12.86 1.49
CA ASP A 44 24.17 13.89 0.96
C ASP A 44 23.31 14.38 2.13
N LYS A 45 23.81 15.38 2.85
CA LYS A 45 22.98 16.25 3.67
C LYS A 45 22.12 17.11 2.73
N GLY A 46 21.14 16.48 2.10
CA GLY A 46 20.05 17.17 1.41
C GLY A 46 19.01 17.63 2.41
N THR A 47 19.37 18.57 3.30
CA THR A 47 18.39 19.27 4.13
C THR A 47 17.85 20.47 3.37
N ASN A 48 17.21 20.23 2.22
CA ASN A 48 16.15 21.13 1.80
C ASN A 48 14.86 20.52 2.35
N PRO A 49 14.21 21.13 3.36
CA PRO A 49 12.83 20.77 3.68
C PRO A 49 12.01 21.07 2.41
N MET A 50 11.69 20.02 1.66
CA MET A 50 10.71 20.09 0.59
C MET A 50 9.40 20.56 1.21
N PRO A 51 8.58 21.38 0.52
CA PRO A 51 7.33 21.86 1.08
C PRO A 51 6.53 20.66 1.56
N THR A 52 6.11 20.69 2.82
CA THR A 52 5.26 19.67 3.44
C THR A 52 3.89 19.53 2.75
N THR A 53 3.66 20.18 1.62
CA THR A 53 2.39 20.29 0.92
C THR A 53 2.39 19.35 -0.27
N GLU A 54 2.26 18.06 0.00
CA GLU A 54 1.80 17.07 -0.98
C GLU A 54 0.27 16.98 -0.88
N PRO A 55 -0.49 17.58 -1.82
CA PRO A 55 -1.94 17.48 -1.82
C PRO A 55 -2.41 16.14 -2.40
N PHE A 56 -3.52 15.61 -1.88
CA PHE A 56 -4.17 14.41 -2.42
C PHE A 56 -5.67 14.41 -2.11
N GLU A 57 -6.45 13.90 -3.07
CA GLU A 57 -7.91 13.89 -3.00
C GLU A 57 -8.46 12.61 -3.59
N SER A 58 -9.23 11.84 -2.81
CA SER A 58 -9.82 10.58 -3.27
C SER A 58 -11.08 10.74 -4.14
N GLY A 59 -11.75 11.91 -4.07
CA GLY A 59 -13.17 11.99 -4.39
C GLY A 59 -14.03 11.24 -3.36
N ASP A 60 -15.30 11.01 -3.69
CA ASP A 60 -16.25 10.35 -2.79
C ASP A 60 -16.00 8.83 -2.72
N LEU A 61 -15.89 8.33 -1.50
CA LEU A 61 -15.72 6.92 -1.16
C LEU A 61 -16.91 6.42 -0.36
N ALA A 62 -17.57 5.37 -0.85
CA ALA A 62 -18.69 4.69 -0.20
C ALA A 62 -18.95 3.33 -0.88
N SER A 63 -19.77 2.49 -0.26
CA SER A 63 -20.09 1.15 -0.74
C SER A 63 -20.93 1.15 -2.03
N ASN A 64 -21.63 2.24 -2.32
CA ASN A 64 -22.32 2.55 -3.57
C ASN A 64 -21.48 3.42 -4.54
N ALA A 65 -20.21 3.68 -4.22
CA ALA A 65 -19.25 4.44 -5.02
C ALA A 65 -17.88 3.74 -5.05
N ALA A 66 -16.77 4.48 -5.25
CA ALA A 66 -15.43 3.92 -5.14
C ALA A 66 -15.17 3.47 -3.69
N LYS A 67 -14.69 2.24 -3.51
CA LYS A 67 -14.46 1.67 -2.17
C LYS A 67 -13.04 1.82 -1.66
N THR A 68 -12.12 2.15 -2.55
CA THR A 68 -10.69 2.12 -2.27
C THR A 68 -10.02 3.33 -2.87
N PHE A 69 -9.09 3.92 -2.12
CA PHE A 69 -8.17 4.95 -2.58
C PHE A 69 -6.73 4.58 -2.20
N VAL A 70 -5.76 4.87 -3.05
CA VAL A 70 -4.34 4.59 -2.81
C VAL A 70 -3.53 5.85 -3.09
N HIS A 71 -2.61 6.19 -2.19
CA HIS A 71 -1.66 7.28 -2.38
C HIS A 71 -0.25 6.83 -1.97
N ILE A 72 0.74 7.15 -2.80
CA ILE A 72 2.15 6.87 -2.58
C ILE A 72 2.79 8.12 -2.01
N PHE A 73 3.53 7.98 -0.91
CA PHE A 73 4.20 9.10 -0.25
C PHE A 73 5.71 9.00 -0.48
N ASN A 74 6.23 9.89 -1.31
CA ASN A 74 7.67 9.84 -1.69
C ASN A 74 8.56 10.59 -0.69
N THR A 75 7.99 11.52 0.07
CA THR A 75 8.75 12.45 0.89
C THR A 75 8.52 12.18 2.37
N SER A 76 9.60 12.12 3.15
CA SER A 76 9.50 12.06 4.62
C SER A 76 8.73 13.26 5.16
N GLY A 77 7.84 13.05 6.12
CA GLY A 77 7.00 14.11 6.65
C GLY A 77 5.78 13.61 7.41
N SER A 78 4.96 14.53 7.89
CA SER A 78 3.66 14.22 8.51
C SER A 78 2.55 14.84 7.67
N PHE A 79 1.64 13.99 7.19
CA PHE A 79 0.59 14.33 6.26
C PHE A 79 -0.76 14.14 6.95
N GLY A 80 -1.24 15.22 7.56
CA GLY A 80 -2.61 15.30 8.07
C GLY A 80 -3.61 15.36 6.92
N TYR A 81 -4.71 14.62 7.05
CA TYR A 81 -5.81 14.59 6.09
C TYR A 81 -7.16 14.54 6.81
N ARG A 82 -8.24 14.83 6.10
CA ARG A 82 -9.60 14.82 6.63
C ARG A 82 -10.61 14.24 5.65
N CYS A 83 -11.80 13.95 6.16
CA CYS A 83 -12.99 13.81 5.35
C CYS A 83 -13.64 15.20 5.16
N ARG A 84 -14.08 15.53 3.94
CA ARG A 84 -14.76 16.81 3.67
C ARG A 84 -16.20 16.84 4.17
N HIS A 85 -16.84 15.68 4.29
CA HIS A 85 -18.23 15.55 4.72
C HIS A 85 -18.39 15.56 6.25
N HIS A 86 -17.32 15.29 7.00
CA HIS A 86 -17.34 15.18 8.47
C HIS A 86 -16.13 15.90 9.05
N SER A 87 -16.32 17.12 9.54
CA SER A 87 -15.23 18.01 9.96
C SER A 87 -14.34 17.46 11.08
N SER A 88 -14.89 16.61 11.95
CA SER A 88 -14.16 15.96 13.05
C SER A 88 -13.33 14.74 12.61
N MET A 89 -13.54 14.25 11.39
CA MET A 89 -12.92 13.01 10.92
C MET A 89 -11.57 13.31 10.27
N THR A 90 -10.50 13.12 11.04
CA THR A 90 -9.12 13.41 10.64
C THR A 90 -8.22 12.19 10.80
N GLY A 91 -7.17 12.11 9.99
CA GLY A 91 -6.10 11.13 10.17
C GLY A 91 -4.74 11.70 9.80
N THR A 92 -3.68 10.95 10.07
CA THR A 92 -2.30 11.34 9.76
C THR A 92 -1.49 10.17 9.22
N ILE A 93 -0.76 10.40 8.13
CA ILE A 93 0.31 9.49 7.68
C ILE A 93 1.66 10.12 8.05
N VAL A 94 2.46 9.38 8.82
CA VAL A 94 3.85 9.74 9.13
C VAL A 94 4.77 8.95 8.20
N VAL A 95 5.60 9.65 7.44
CA VAL A 95 6.54 9.07 6.50
C VAL A 95 7.94 9.22 7.08
N THR A 96 8.53 8.11 7.51
CA THR A 96 9.86 8.10 8.16
C THR A 96 10.62 6.82 7.82
N ALA A 97 11.95 6.90 7.81
CA ALA A 97 12.79 5.75 7.55
C ALA A 97 12.58 4.63 8.60
N GLY A 98 12.72 3.38 8.18
CA GLY A 98 12.59 2.20 9.05
C GLY A 98 11.15 1.73 9.32
N ALA A 99 10.14 2.45 8.83
CA ALA A 99 8.74 2.02 8.89
C ALA A 99 8.38 1.04 7.75
N GLY A 100 7.17 0.49 7.80
CA GLY A 100 6.68 -0.46 6.80
C GLY A 100 6.43 0.17 5.43
N ASP A 101 6.36 -0.69 4.41
CA ASP A 101 6.21 -0.28 3.00
C ASP A 101 4.80 0.19 2.68
N SER A 102 3.80 -0.25 3.45
CA SER A 102 2.42 0.12 3.22
C SER A 102 1.57 0.02 4.48
N VAL A 103 0.42 0.70 4.44
CA VAL A 103 -0.61 0.60 5.47
C VAL A 103 -2.00 0.55 4.85
N VAL A 104 -2.92 -0.18 5.47
CA VAL A 104 -4.35 -0.12 5.17
C VAL A 104 -5.04 0.72 6.24
N VAL A 105 -5.85 1.68 5.81
CA VAL A 105 -6.67 2.51 6.68
C VAL A 105 -8.14 2.21 6.38
N SER A 106 -8.85 1.65 7.36
CA SER A 106 -10.29 1.45 7.28
C SER A 106 -11.03 2.76 7.54
N ILE A 107 -12.02 3.04 6.72
CA ILE A 107 -12.95 4.16 6.87
C ILE A 107 -14.25 3.58 7.45
N GLY A 108 -14.58 3.98 8.68
CA GLY A 108 -15.88 3.74 9.30
C GLY A 108 -16.74 5.00 9.29
N ASP A 109 -17.95 4.92 9.85
CA ASP A 109 -18.99 5.95 9.71
C ASP A 109 -18.54 7.37 10.07
N LEU A 110 -17.64 7.54 11.05
CA LEU A 110 -17.10 8.85 11.45
C LEU A 110 -15.61 8.79 11.83
N PHE A 111 -14.87 7.78 11.37
CA PHE A 111 -13.48 7.59 11.80
C PHE A 111 -12.59 6.95 10.73
N PHE A 112 -11.29 7.24 10.84
CA PHE A 112 -10.22 6.48 10.18
C PHE A 112 -9.59 5.54 11.21
N ASN A 113 -9.37 4.28 10.83
CA ASN A 113 -8.69 3.30 11.68
C ASN A 113 -7.56 2.58 10.91
N PRO A 114 -6.29 2.73 11.33
CA PRO A 114 -5.85 3.61 12.42
C PRO A 114 -6.02 5.09 12.07
N SER A 115 -6.17 5.96 13.07
CA SER A 115 -6.21 7.42 12.86
C SER A 115 -4.82 8.00 12.60
N SER A 116 -3.76 7.29 12.99
CA SER A 116 -2.37 7.62 12.66
C SER A 116 -1.63 6.36 12.23
N ALA A 117 -0.93 6.44 11.11
CA ALA A 117 -0.13 5.34 10.58
C ALA A 117 1.27 5.82 10.19
N THR A 118 2.22 4.87 10.15
CA THR A 118 3.60 5.16 9.75
C THR A 118 4.00 4.28 8.57
N ILE A 119 4.61 4.87 7.56
CA ILE A 119 5.19 4.20 6.38
C ILE A 119 6.57 4.77 6.06
N LYS A 120 7.36 4.07 5.25
CA LYS A 120 8.65 4.59 4.75
C LYS A 120 8.47 5.50 3.53
N PRO A 121 9.45 6.36 3.19
CA PRO A 121 9.48 7.05 1.91
C PRO A 121 9.38 6.07 0.73
N GLY A 122 8.52 6.41 -0.25
CA GLY A 122 8.14 5.54 -1.37
C GLY A 122 7.08 4.49 -1.01
N GLY A 123 6.66 4.42 0.26
CA GLY A 123 5.55 3.57 0.69
C GLY A 123 4.18 4.14 0.31
N TYR A 124 3.13 3.36 0.54
CA TYR A 124 1.76 3.78 0.20
C TYR A 124 0.74 3.48 1.29
N ALA A 125 -0.27 4.34 1.40
CA ALA A 125 -1.46 4.05 2.19
C ALA A 125 -2.62 3.67 1.26
N ARG A 126 -3.39 2.67 1.67
CA ARG A 126 -4.62 2.24 1.01
C ARG A 126 -5.79 2.45 1.96
N TRP A 127 -6.69 3.35 1.61
CA TRP A 127 -7.93 3.53 2.34
C TRP A 127 -9.02 2.63 1.76
N ILE A 128 -9.78 1.98 2.62
CA ILE A 128 -10.91 1.12 2.24
C ILE A 128 -12.15 1.51 3.03
N THR A 129 -13.32 1.51 2.38
CA THR A 129 -14.61 1.65 3.06
C THR A 129 -15.58 0.53 2.70
N GLY A 130 -16.36 0.11 3.68
CA GLY A 130 -17.56 -0.72 3.50
C GLY A 130 -18.87 0.02 3.79
N THR A 131 -18.80 1.28 4.21
CA THR A 131 -19.96 2.09 4.63
C THR A 131 -20.70 2.68 3.43
N THR A 132 -22.01 2.89 3.53
CA THR A 132 -22.79 3.63 2.51
C THR A 132 -22.66 5.14 2.65
N THR A 133 -22.24 5.61 3.83
CA THR A 133 -21.94 7.01 4.12
C THR A 133 -20.81 7.50 3.22
N LEU A 134 -20.95 8.71 2.66
CA LEU A 134 -19.93 9.31 1.81
C LEU A 134 -18.73 9.78 2.65
N HIS A 135 -17.53 9.38 2.24
CA HIS A 135 -16.28 9.81 2.83
C HIS A 135 -15.31 10.36 1.78
N THR A 136 -14.32 11.12 2.23
CA THR A 136 -13.18 11.47 1.39
C THR A 136 -11.88 11.31 2.18
N VAL A 137 -10.78 11.19 1.45
CA VAL A 137 -9.41 11.28 1.94
C VAL A 137 -8.82 12.50 1.26
N THR A 138 -8.75 13.61 2.01
CA THR A 138 -8.51 14.96 1.48
C THR A 138 -7.37 15.62 2.22
N ARG A 139 -6.38 16.10 1.47
CA ARG A 139 -5.31 17.00 1.89
C ARG A 139 -5.13 18.09 0.82
N PRO A 140 -5.42 19.36 1.13
CA PRO A 140 -5.24 20.47 0.20
C PRO A 140 -3.78 20.89 0.05
#